data_AF-A0A6G2DGM2-F1
#
_entry.id   AF-A0A6G2DGM2-F1
#
_cell.length_a   1.000
_cell.length_b   1.000
_cell.length_c   1.000
_cell.angle_alpha   90.00
_cell.angle_beta   90.00
_cell.angle_gamma   90.00
#
_symmetry.space_group_name_H-M   'P 1'
#
loop_
_entity.id
_entity.type
_entity.pdbx_description
1 polymer ?
#
loop_
_entity_poly.entity_id
_entity_poly.type
_entity_poly.pdbx_seq_one_letter_code
_entity_poly.pdbx_strand_id
1 'polypeptide(L)'
;VITDIISNKQTANKLLLHYKDHSSEKFDLRYQADFANLAEYSIGDSGLLYTPNQFLYHQDSIINQVLPELNRVNYQSDAVRNTLGISPE
;
A
#
# COMPACT_ATOMS: atom_id res chain seq x y z
N VAL A 1 -3.91 -0.74 -8.75
CA VAL A 1 -2.48 -0.84 -8.40
C VAL A 1 -2.34 -0.24 -7.02
N ILE A 2 -1.84 -0.99 -6.04
CA ILE A 2 -1.31 -0.39 -4.80
C ILE A 2 0.12 0.01 -5.18
N THR A 3 0.37 1.31 -5.31
CA THR A 3 1.71 1.80 -5.61
C THR A 3 2.52 1.71 -4.33
N ASP A 4 3.63 0.97 -4.35
CA ASP A 4 4.63 1.08 -3.30
C ASP A 4 5.14 2.53 -3.28
N ILE A 5 4.62 3.32 -2.35
CA ILE A 5 4.90 4.75 -2.25
C ILE A 5 6.37 5.00 -1.87
N ILE A 6 7.04 4.05 -1.21
CA ILE A 6 8.43 4.20 -0.81
C ILE A 6 9.33 4.12 -2.03
N SER A 7 9.13 3.09 -2.87
CA SER A 7 9.97 2.87 -4.05
C SER A 7 9.51 3.67 -5.28
N ASN A 8 8.23 4.04 -5.36
CA ASN A 8 7.61 4.53 -6.59
C ASN A 8 6.79 5.82 -6.44
N LYS A 9 7.01 6.63 -5.39
CA LYS A 9 6.27 7.89 -5.18
C LYS A 9 6.21 8.80 -6.42
N GLN A 10 7.26 8.88 -7.21
CA GLN A 10 7.30 9.76 -8.38
C GLN A 10 6.43 9.27 -9.55
N THR A 11 6.04 7.99 -9.58
CA THR A 11 5.29 7.41 -10.71
C THR A 11 3.78 7.41 -10.48
N ALA A 12 3.32 7.69 -9.25
CA ALA A 12 1.91 7.89 -8.97
C ALA A 12 1.38 9.14 -9.70
N ASN A 13 0.48 8.92 -10.66
CA ASN A 13 0.03 9.95 -11.60
C ASN A 13 -1.49 10.12 -11.66
N LYS A 14 -2.27 9.27 -10.97
CA LYS A 14 -3.74 9.35 -10.92
C LYS A 14 -4.25 9.10 -9.50
N LEU A 15 -5.27 9.86 -9.09
CA LEU A 15 -6.06 9.65 -7.88
C LEU A 15 -7.51 9.35 -8.27
N LEU A 16 -8.06 8.25 -7.76
CA LEU A 16 -9.48 7.92 -7.92
C LEU A 16 -10.21 8.30 -6.63
N LEU A 17 -11.14 9.25 -6.71
CA LEU A 17 -12.06 9.57 -5.62
C LEU A 17 -13.36 8.80 -5.86
N HIS A 18 -13.81 8.06 -4.85
CA HIS A 18 -15.10 7.36 -4.86
C HIS A 18 -16.02 8.06 -3.85
N TYR A 19 -17.09 8.66 -4.35
CA TYR A 19 -17.99 9.48 -3.56
C TYR A 19 -19.12 8.66 -2.93
N LYS A 20 -19.81 9.26 -1.96
CA LYS A 20 -20.92 8.61 -1.22
C LYS A 20 -22.09 8.21 -2.13
N ASP A 21 -22.30 8.93 -3.22
CA ASP A 21 -23.35 8.66 -4.21
C ASP A 21 -22.98 7.58 -5.24
N HIS A 22 -21.89 6.85 -5.00
CA HIS A 22 -21.31 5.83 -5.88
C HIS A 22 -20.72 6.34 -7.20
N SER A 23 -20.65 7.66 -7.39
CA SER A 23 -19.88 8.24 -8.50
C SER A 23 -18.38 8.13 -8.22
N SER A 24 -17.58 8.24 -9.29
CA SER A 24 -16.13 8.19 -9.18
C SER A 24 -15.49 9.17 -10.14
N GLU A 25 -14.40 9.81 -9.70
CA GLU A 25 -13.68 10.82 -10.46
C GLU A 25 -12.18 10.54 -10.42
N LYS A 26 -11.52 10.76 -11.57
CA LYS A 26 -10.09 10.55 -11.73
C LYS A 26 -9.40 11.91 -11.85
N PHE A 27 -8.47 12.17 -10.95
CA PHE A 27 -7.61 13.35 -10.99
C PHE A 27 -6.20 12.98 -11.38
N ASP A 28 -5.52 13.91 -12.05
CA ASP A 28 -4.08 13.83 -12.26
C ASP A 28 -3.34 14.16 -10.97
N LEU A 29 -2.35 13.34 -10.63
CA LEU A 29 -1.41 13.63 -9.56
C LEU A 29 -0.08 14.07 -10.15
N ARG A 30 0.52 15.08 -9.53
CA ARG A 30 1.91 15.49 -9.77
C ARG A 30 2.64 15.49 -8.45
N TYR A 31 3.67 14.67 -8.33
CA TYR A 31 4.54 14.66 -7.16
C TYR A 31 5.19 16.04 -6.99
N GLN A 32 5.20 16.55 -5.76
CA GLN A 32 5.82 17.83 -5.45
C GLN A 32 7.08 17.64 -4.61
N ALA A 33 6.92 17.15 -3.38
CA ALA A 33 7.97 17.07 -2.40
C ALA A 33 7.64 16.01 -1.34
N ASP A 34 8.62 15.75 -0.47
CA ASP A 34 8.36 15.06 0.79
C ASP A 34 8.23 16.10 1.92
N PHE A 35 7.20 15.99 2.76
CA PHE A 35 7.00 16.83 3.94
C PHE A 35 6.76 15.94 5.17
N ALA A 36 7.55 16.09 6.24
CA ALA A 36 7.43 15.30 7.46
C ALA A 36 7.38 13.76 7.21
N ASN A 37 8.20 13.27 6.27
CA ASN A 37 8.20 11.87 5.80
C ASN A 37 6.88 11.43 5.15
N LEU A 38 6.12 12.34 4.55
CA LEU A 38 4.96 12.04 3.72
C LEU A 38 5.24 12.53 2.30
N ALA A 39 4.84 11.75 1.30
CA ALA A 39 4.87 12.23 -0.09
C ALA A 39 3.68 13.16 -0.35
N GLU A 40 3.94 14.34 -0.90
CA GLU A 40 2.92 15.32 -1.25
C GLU A 40 2.72 15.40 -2.77
N TYR A 41 1.46 15.49 -3.18
CA TYR A 41 1.05 15.59 -4.57
C TYR A 41 0.07 16.73 -4.77
N SER A 42 0.16 17.47 -5.88
CA SER A 42 -0.95 18.32 -6.31
C SER A 42 -1.98 17.51 -7.09
N ILE A 43 -3.24 17.86 -6.88
CA ILE A 43 -4.39 17.31 -7.61
C ILE A 43 -4.75 18.24 -8.77
N GLY A 44 -4.37 17.87 -10.00
CA GLY A 44 -4.57 18.69 -11.20
C GLY A 44 -4.10 20.14 -11.00
N ASP A 45 -4.96 21.09 -11.38
CA ASP A 45 -4.73 22.52 -11.18
C ASP A 45 -5.64 23.11 -10.07
N SER A 46 -6.17 22.26 -9.19
CA SER A 46 -7.15 22.65 -8.15
C SER A 46 -6.54 23.45 -6.98
N GLY A 47 -5.21 23.45 -6.84
CA GLY A 47 -4.51 23.98 -5.67
C GLY A 47 -4.61 23.09 -4.42
N LEU A 48 -5.29 21.94 -4.49
CA LEU A 48 -5.37 20.98 -3.40
C LEU A 48 -4.13 20.08 -3.36
N LEU A 49 -3.70 19.77 -2.14
CA LEU A 49 -2.66 18.78 -1.87
C LEU A 49 -3.29 17.45 -1.43
N TYR A 50 -2.70 16.37 -1.92
CA TYR A 50 -2.99 15.01 -1.51
C TYR A 50 -1.75 14.39 -0.89
N THR A 51 -1.94 13.78 0.27
CA THR A 51 -0.95 12.93 0.93
C THR A 51 -1.53 11.53 1.13
N PRO A 52 -0.82 10.46 0.74
CA PRO A 52 -1.20 9.12 1.11
C PRO A 52 -1.23 8.96 2.64
N ASN A 53 -2.12 8.12 3.15
CA ASN A 53 -2.21 7.83 4.59
C ASN A 53 -1.13 6.82 5.03
N GLN A 54 0.12 7.08 4.64
CA GLN A 54 1.28 6.25 4.95
C GLN A 54 2.55 7.11 4.97
N PHE A 55 3.32 6.99 6.04
CA PHE A 55 4.66 7.57 6.13
C PHE A 55 5.66 6.82 5.22
N LEU A 56 6.68 7.54 4.78
CA LEU A 56 7.84 7.03 4.05
C LEU A 56 8.83 6.41 5.05
N TYR A 57 8.53 5.21 5.53
CA TYR A 57 9.44 4.43 6.38
C TYR A 57 9.97 3.20 5.63
N HIS A 58 11.27 2.94 5.74
CA HIS A 58 11.86 1.71 5.22
C HIS A 58 11.34 0.51 6.02
N GLN A 59 10.72 -0.45 5.31
CA GLN A 59 10.10 -1.63 5.90
C GLN A 59 11.08 -2.80 6.07
N ASP A 60 12.35 -2.60 5.74
CA ASP A 60 13.38 -3.64 5.70
C ASP A 60 13.50 -4.42 7.01
N SER A 61 13.35 -3.76 8.16
CA SER A 61 13.40 -4.43 9.46
C SER A 61 12.28 -5.46 9.62
N ILE A 62 11.05 -5.09 9.25
CA ILE A 62 9.87 -5.95 9.29
C ILE A 62 10.00 -7.06 8.24
N ILE A 63 10.41 -6.71 7.01
CA ILE A 63 10.57 -7.66 5.91
C ILE A 63 11.61 -8.72 6.29
N ASN A 64 12.80 -8.32 6.74
CA ASN A 64 13.88 -9.24 7.09
C ASN A 64 13.51 -10.14 8.28
N GLN A 65 12.67 -9.66 9.20
CA GLN A 65 12.21 -10.46 10.34
C GLN A 65 11.11 -11.46 9.96
N VAL A 66 10.15 -11.06 9.11
CA VAL A 66 8.92 -11.84 8.87
C VAL A 66 9.04 -12.75 7.63
N LEU A 67 9.73 -12.29 6.59
CA LEU A 67 9.83 -13.01 5.31
C LEU A 67 10.40 -14.44 5.44
N PRO A 68 11.47 -14.70 6.24
CA PRO A 68 11.99 -16.06 6.39
C PRO A 68 10.97 -17.04 6.98
N GLU A 69 10.15 -16.59 7.94
CA GLU A 69 9.11 -17.42 8.54
C GLU A 69 7.96 -17.68 7.55
N LEU A 70 7.52 -16.64 6.83
CA LEU A 70 6.48 -16.79 5.81
C LEU A 70 6.91 -17.73 4.68
N ASN A 71 8.18 -17.71 4.27
CA ASN A 71 8.72 -18.60 3.23
C ASN A 71 8.77 -20.07 3.64
N ARG A 72 8.68 -20.39 4.94
CA ARG A 72 8.65 -21.79 5.43
C ARG A 72 7.25 -22.40 5.42
N VAL A 73 6.21 -21.60 5.16
CA VAL A 73 4.83 -22.10 5.14
C VAL A 73 4.68 -23.10 4.00
N ASN A 74 4.40 -24.35 4.37
CA ASN A 74 4.08 -25.42 3.44
C ASN A 74 2.55 -25.61 3.40
N TYR A 75 1.99 -25.61 2.19
CA TYR A 75 0.55 -25.78 1.96
C TYR A 75 -0.01 -27.06 2.61
N GLN A 76 0.75 -28.15 2.62
CA GLN A 76 0.34 -29.44 3.18
C GLN A 76 0.67 -29.61 4.68
N SER A 77 1.11 -28.55 5.36
CA SER A 77 1.48 -28.65 6.78
C SER A 77 0.26 -28.73 7.71
N ASP A 78 0.43 -29.38 8.85
CA ASP A 78 -0.58 -29.41 9.92
C ASP A 78 -0.93 -28.00 10.40
N ALA A 79 0.02 -27.06 10.39
CA ALA A 79 -0.22 -25.66 10.75
C ALA A 79 -1.27 -25.01 9.84
N VAL A 80 -1.22 -25.26 8.52
CA VAL A 80 -2.21 -24.77 7.56
C VAL A 80 -3.56 -25.46 7.77
N ARG A 81 -3.59 -26.79 7.96
CA ARG A 81 -4.84 -27.54 8.24
C ARG A 81 -5.52 -27.06 9.52
N ASN A 82 -4.75 -26.87 10.59
CA ASN A 82 -5.23 -26.35 11.87
C ASN A 82 -5.79 -24.93 11.73
N THR A 83 -5.12 -24.06 10.97
CA THR A 83 -5.60 -22.70 10.69
C THR A 83 -6.95 -22.70 9.97
N LEU A 84 -7.16 -23.69 9.09
CA LEU A 84 -8.42 -23.89 8.37
C LEU A 84 -9.47 -24.70 9.14
N GLY A 85 -9.15 -25.19 10.35
CA GLY A 85 -10.04 -26.03 11.16
C GLY A 85 -10.25 -27.45 10.60
N ILE A 86 -9.34 -27.95 9.76
CA ILE A 86 -9.41 -29.30 9.19
C ILE A 86 -8.77 -30.27 10.18
N SER A 87 -9.56 -31.24 10.67
CA SER A 87 -9.07 -32.28 11.58
C SER A 87 -7.92 -33.10 10.96
N PRO A 88 -6.95 -33.58 11.77
CA PRO A 88 -5.99 -34.58 11.33
C PRO A 88 -6.70 -35.84 10.82
N GLU A 89 -6.07 -36.56 9.88
CA GLU A 89 -6.55 -37.90 9.49
C GLU A 89 -6.31 -38.93 10.61
#